data_AF-A0A944VB91-F1
#
_entry.id   AF-A0A944VB91-F1
#
_cell.length_a   1.000
_cell.length_b   1.000
_cell.length_c   1.000
_cell.angle_alpha   90.00
_cell.angle_beta   90.00
_cell.angle_gamma   90.00
#
_symmetry.space_group_name_H-M   'P 1'
#
loop_
_entity.id
_entity.type
_entity.pdbx_description
1 polymer ?
#
loop_
_entity_poly.entity_id
_entity_poly.type
_entity_poly.pdbx_seq_one_letter_code
_entity_poly.pdbx_strand_id
1 'polypeptide(L)'
;MTDLPLLKRYRFWAGSIAALASAITFALNVVFSRVAYDYGANLHALNLVRTVTFLCCLAAVVFMTGSRVKMPTTEMLRCLFLGVLLCAEMYLLLASILFIPVALAILVFYAYPLMIALWACGTRKSRFSVMMFAAMVLAFCGLVIALTGDDLLSVGWQGRVGIGLAAFAAVCLATLLVLSEKVLEKQNINVMMFYMLLSATGTVLVISVAVFELHWPESSKGWLALTGSAGFYVAATFLLFRAVDLVGSLQTAIIDNTSPIWAMILGFIVLGQWLNVRQVTGAVITVVAVMLLQWLRRPKPV
;
A
#
# COMPACT_ATOMS: atom_id res chain seq x y z
N MET A 1 -21.04 -12.64 -30.11
CA MET A 1 -19.59 -12.25 -30.08
C MET A 1 -19.37 -10.74 -29.88
N THR A 2 -20.41 -9.97 -29.53
CA THR A 2 -20.40 -8.49 -29.44
C THR A 2 -20.14 -7.92 -28.03
N ASP A 3 -20.10 -8.74 -26.97
CA ASP A 3 -19.97 -8.24 -25.58
C ASP A 3 -18.53 -8.17 -25.06
N LEU A 4 -17.57 -8.76 -25.78
CA LEU A 4 -16.14 -8.77 -25.42
C LEU A 4 -15.53 -7.37 -25.22
N PRO A 5 -15.85 -6.34 -26.03
CA PRO A 5 -15.34 -4.98 -25.83
C PRO A 5 -15.96 -4.29 -24.61
N LEU A 6 -17.26 -4.51 -24.36
CA LEU A 6 -18.00 -3.90 -23.24
C LEU A 6 -17.55 -4.48 -21.90
N LEU A 7 -17.34 -5.80 -21.83
CA LEU A 7 -16.82 -6.47 -20.64
C LEU A 7 -15.40 -6.02 -20.29
N LYS A 8 -14.52 -5.84 -21.29
CA LYS A 8 -13.18 -5.29 -21.07
C LYS A 8 -13.22 -3.86 -20.53
N ARG A 9 -14.09 -3.01 -21.11
CA ARG A 9 -14.29 -1.63 -20.66
C ARG A 9 -14.85 -1.57 -19.24
N TYR A 10 -15.84 -2.40 -18.91
CA TYR A 10 -16.41 -2.49 -17.57
C TYR A 10 -15.35 -2.91 -16.53
N ARG A 11 -14.59 -3.98 -16.80
CA ARG A 11 -13.50 -4.43 -15.90
C ARG A 11 -12.47 -3.33 -15.66
N PHE A 12 -12.12 -2.58 -16.70
CA PHE A 12 -11.19 -1.46 -16.58
C PHE A 12 -11.69 -0.36 -15.65
N TRP A 13 -12.94 0.08 -15.83
CA TRP A 13 -13.54 1.11 -14.97
C TRP A 13 -13.73 0.62 -13.54
N ALA A 14 -14.22 -0.61 -13.35
CA ALA A 14 -14.39 -1.20 -12.03
C ALA A 14 -13.05 -1.32 -11.29
N GLY A 15 -12.00 -1.80 -11.95
CA GLY A 15 -10.66 -1.88 -11.37
C GLY A 15 -10.06 -0.50 -11.07
N SER A 16 -10.34 0.49 -11.92
CA SER A 16 -9.89 1.87 -11.69
C SER A 16 -10.57 2.52 -10.49
N ILE A 17 -11.88 2.32 -10.33
CA ILE A 17 -12.64 2.79 -9.16
C ILE A 17 -12.15 2.09 -7.90
N ALA A 18 -11.91 0.77 -7.97
CA ALA A 18 -11.36 0.01 -6.85
C ALA A 18 -9.98 0.53 -6.43
N ALA A 19 -9.08 0.82 -7.38
CA ALA A 19 -7.76 1.39 -7.08
C ALA A 19 -7.86 2.79 -6.46
N LEU A 20 -8.76 3.65 -6.93
CA LEU A 20 -8.95 4.98 -6.34
C LEU A 20 -9.54 4.90 -4.92
N ALA A 21 -10.51 4.03 -4.71
CA ALA A 21 -11.10 3.80 -3.40
C ALA A 21 -10.09 3.18 -2.43
N SER A 22 -9.24 2.26 -2.91
CA SER A 22 -8.06 1.75 -2.19
C SER A 22 -7.16 2.89 -1.74
N ALA A 23 -6.80 3.81 -2.64
CA ALA A 23 -5.92 4.93 -2.32
C ALA A 23 -6.42 5.80 -1.16
N ILE A 24 -7.71 6.16 -1.22
CA ILE A 24 -8.36 6.99 -0.19
C ILE A 24 -8.44 6.25 1.14
N THR A 25 -8.90 5.00 1.12
CA THR A 25 -9.04 4.19 2.34
C THR A 25 -7.69 3.82 2.94
N PHE A 26 -6.65 3.65 2.13
CA PHE A 26 -5.29 3.44 2.58
C PHE A 26 -4.74 4.68 3.32
N ALA A 27 -4.94 5.87 2.76
CA ALA A 27 -4.55 7.11 3.43
C ALA A 27 -5.29 7.30 4.77
N LEU A 28 -6.60 7.06 4.79
CA LEU A 28 -7.42 7.09 6.02
C LEU A 28 -6.90 6.10 7.06
N ASN A 29 -6.59 4.88 6.64
CA ASN A 29 -6.04 3.84 7.51
C ASN A 29 -4.78 4.31 8.24
N VAL A 30 -3.78 4.82 7.51
CA VAL A 30 -2.51 5.25 8.11
C VAL A 30 -2.70 6.47 9.00
N VAL A 31 -3.55 7.42 8.61
CA VAL A 31 -3.88 8.60 9.44
C VAL A 31 -4.55 8.19 10.76
N PHE A 32 -5.54 7.30 10.71
CA PHE A 32 -6.20 6.78 11.93
C PHE A 32 -5.25 5.98 12.81
N SER A 33 -4.23 5.37 12.21
CA SER A 33 -3.19 4.66 12.98
C SER A 33 -2.33 5.61 13.78
N ARG A 34 -1.97 6.75 13.17
CA ARG A 34 -1.26 7.80 13.88
C ARG A 34 -2.11 8.36 15.02
N VAL A 35 -3.40 8.61 14.79
CA VAL A 35 -4.31 9.02 15.87
C VAL A 35 -4.32 7.98 17.00
N ALA A 36 -4.40 6.69 16.67
CA ALA A 36 -4.37 5.63 17.70
C ALA A 36 -3.06 5.62 18.50
N TYR A 37 -1.91 5.91 17.86
CA TYR A 37 -0.63 6.08 18.55
C TYR A 37 -0.62 7.27 19.51
N ASP A 38 -1.22 8.39 19.09
CA ASP A 38 -1.33 9.59 19.93
C ASP A 38 -2.21 9.36 21.17
N TYR A 39 -3.05 8.31 21.17
CA TYR A 39 -3.88 7.87 22.31
C TYR A 39 -3.35 6.59 23.00
N GLY A 40 -2.06 6.27 22.85
CA GLY A 40 -1.38 5.22 23.63
C GLY A 40 -1.32 3.84 22.99
N ALA A 41 -1.97 3.60 21.86
CA ALA A 41 -1.85 2.32 21.16
C ALA A 41 -0.45 2.17 20.53
N ASN A 42 0.04 0.94 20.39
CA ASN A 42 1.28 0.67 19.65
C ASN A 42 1.03 -0.05 18.31
N LEU A 43 2.07 -0.10 17.47
CA LEU A 43 1.97 -0.70 16.14
C LEU A 43 1.63 -2.20 16.17
N HIS A 44 2.04 -2.91 17.22
CA HIS A 44 1.77 -4.35 17.40
C HIS A 44 0.28 -4.61 17.62
N ALA A 45 -0.36 -3.82 18.49
CA ALA A 45 -1.80 -3.91 18.75
C ALA A 45 -2.60 -3.56 17.49
N LEU A 46 -2.21 -2.49 16.78
CA LEU A 46 -2.86 -2.09 15.53
C LEU A 46 -2.77 -3.17 14.45
N ASN A 47 -1.57 -3.71 14.19
CA ASN A 47 -1.40 -4.75 13.18
C ASN A 47 -2.17 -6.02 13.56
N LEU A 48 -2.19 -6.41 14.83
CA LEU A 48 -2.97 -7.56 15.30
C LEU A 48 -4.47 -7.39 15.00
N VAL A 49 -5.06 -6.27 15.39
CA VAL A 49 -6.50 -6.02 15.17
C VAL A 49 -6.81 -5.93 13.68
N ARG A 50 -5.97 -5.26 12.89
CA ARG A 50 -6.14 -5.17 11.43
C ARG A 50 -6.14 -6.53 10.76
N THR A 51 -5.14 -7.37 11.01
CA THR A 51 -5.02 -8.67 10.33
C THR A 51 -6.07 -9.66 10.79
N VAL A 52 -6.39 -9.69 12.09
CA VAL A 52 -7.47 -10.54 12.62
C VAL A 52 -8.82 -10.11 12.06
N THR A 53 -9.15 -8.82 12.08
CA THR A 53 -10.41 -8.30 11.52
C THR A 53 -10.52 -8.67 10.05
N PHE A 54 -9.44 -8.50 9.28
CA PHE A 54 -9.46 -8.82 7.86
C PHE A 54 -9.62 -10.31 7.60
N LEU A 55 -8.88 -11.16 8.30
CA LEU A 55 -8.99 -12.61 8.18
C LEU A 55 -10.41 -13.08 8.52
N CYS A 56 -11.02 -12.54 9.59
CA CYS A 56 -12.40 -12.86 9.96
C CYS A 56 -13.41 -12.45 8.88
N CYS A 57 -13.31 -11.20 8.36
CA CYS A 57 -14.18 -10.74 7.28
C CYS A 57 -14.04 -11.61 6.03
N LEU A 58 -12.81 -11.92 5.62
CA LEU A 58 -12.58 -12.73 4.43
C LEU A 58 -13.00 -14.19 4.62
N ALA A 59 -12.74 -14.77 5.79
CA ALA A 59 -13.21 -16.11 6.13
C ALA A 59 -14.74 -16.21 6.05
N ALA A 60 -15.46 -15.22 6.62
CA ALA A 60 -16.92 -15.17 6.52
C ALA A 60 -17.39 -15.16 5.05
N VAL A 61 -16.78 -14.35 4.19
CA VAL A 61 -17.08 -14.32 2.75
C VAL A 61 -16.80 -15.68 2.09
N VAL A 62 -15.66 -16.31 2.36
CA VAL A 62 -15.28 -17.61 1.79
C VAL A 62 -16.26 -18.72 2.21
N PHE A 63 -16.64 -18.77 3.49
CA PHE A 63 -17.57 -19.77 4.01
C PHE A 63 -19.00 -19.53 3.50
N MET A 64 -19.49 -18.29 3.47
CA MET A 64 -20.83 -17.96 2.98
C MET A 64 -20.98 -18.19 1.47
N THR A 65 -19.92 -18.00 0.70
CA THR A 65 -19.94 -18.23 -0.76
C THR A 65 -19.71 -19.70 -1.14
N GLY A 66 -19.42 -20.58 -0.19
CA GLY A 66 -19.10 -21.98 -0.47
C GLY A 66 -17.83 -22.15 -1.32
N SER A 67 -16.95 -21.15 -1.31
CA SER A 67 -15.73 -21.15 -2.12
C SER A 67 -14.84 -22.32 -1.70
N ARG A 68 -14.53 -23.23 -2.63
CA ARG A 68 -13.63 -24.35 -2.34
C ARG A 68 -12.22 -23.80 -2.09
N VAL A 69 -11.76 -23.86 -0.85
CA VAL A 69 -10.40 -23.49 -0.44
C VAL A 69 -9.40 -24.57 -0.86
N LYS A 70 -9.35 -24.87 -2.16
CA LYS A 70 -8.42 -25.84 -2.75
C LYS A 70 -7.45 -25.10 -3.66
N MET A 71 -6.17 -25.24 -3.36
CA MET A 71 -5.08 -24.62 -4.10
C MET A 71 -3.93 -25.62 -4.19
N PRO A 72 -3.22 -25.74 -5.33
CA PRO A 72 -2.02 -26.55 -5.41
C PRO A 72 -0.99 -26.11 -4.37
N THR A 73 -0.28 -27.05 -3.74
CA THR A 73 0.67 -26.78 -2.65
C THR A 73 1.70 -25.71 -3.03
N THR A 74 2.19 -25.72 -4.27
CA THR A 74 3.14 -24.72 -4.77
C THR A 74 2.56 -23.29 -4.77
N GLU A 75 1.30 -23.13 -5.18
CA GLU A 75 0.64 -21.82 -5.20
C GLU A 75 0.23 -21.41 -3.78
N MET A 76 -0.15 -22.37 -2.93
CA MET A 76 -0.39 -22.12 -1.50
C MET A 76 0.86 -21.58 -0.80
N LEU A 77 2.03 -22.22 -1.00
CA LEU A 77 3.30 -21.76 -0.44
C LEU A 77 3.68 -20.36 -0.93
N ARG A 78 3.40 -20.04 -2.20
CA ARG A 78 3.56 -18.67 -2.71
C ARG A 78 2.65 -17.70 -1.96
N CYS A 79 1.37 -18.01 -1.77
CA CYS A 79 0.46 -17.16 -1.00
C CYS A 79 0.92 -16.97 0.45
N LEU A 80 1.43 -18.01 1.10
CA LEU A 80 1.99 -17.88 2.46
C LEU A 80 3.19 -16.93 2.49
N PHE A 81 4.07 -16.98 1.47
CA PHE A 81 5.18 -16.03 1.32
C PHE A 81 4.69 -14.60 1.05
N LEU A 82 3.64 -14.42 0.24
CA LEU A 82 2.98 -13.12 0.06
C LEU A 82 2.48 -12.58 1.42
N GLY A 83 1.98 -13.44 2.30
CA GLY A 83 1.58 -13.06 3.65
C GLY A 83 2.72 -12.52 4.52
N VAL A 84 3.93 -13.08 4.37
CA VAL A 84 5.13 -12.56 5.06
C VAL A 84 5.53 -11.19 4.51
N LEU A 85 5.50 -11.00 3.19
CA LEU A 85 5.75 -9.70 2.57
C LEU A 85 4.72 -8.65 3.00
N LEU A 86 3.45 -9.03 3.06
CA LEU A 86 2.35 -8.20 3.54
C LEU A 86 2.58 -7.80 5.01
N CYS A 87 2.96 -8.74 5.87
CA CYS A 87 3.33 -8.46 7.25
C CYS A 87 4.51 -7.47 7.32
N ALA A 88 5.60 -7.73 6.58
CA ALA A 88 6.77 -6.87 6.56
C ALA A 88 6.41 -5.43 6.14
N GLU A 89 5.66 -5.28 5.04
CA GLU A 89 5.18 -3.99 4.55
C GLU A 89 4.42 -3.21 5.61
N MET A 90 3.41 -3.83 6.23
CA MET A 90 2.60 -3.18 7.26
C MET A 90 3.41 -2.72 8.48
N TYR A 91 4.32 -3.57 8.97
CA TYR A 91 5.17 -3.22 10.11
C TYR A 91 6.13 -2.08 9.77
N LEU A 92 6.79 -2.16 8.61
CA LEU A 92 7.76 -1.15 8.17
C LEU A 92 7.09 0.21 7.94
N LEU A 93 5.91 0.23 7.29
CA LEU A 93 5.18 1.47 7.06
C LEU A 93 4.66 2.08 8.37
N LEU A 94 4.07 1.28 9.25
CA LEU A 94 3.59 1.77 10.54
C LEU A 94 4.74 2.22 11.46
N ALA A 95 5.89 1.55 11.42
CA ALA A 95 7.07 2.00 12.13
C ALA A 95 7.58 3.35 11.58
N SER A 96 7.51 3.57 10.26
CA SER A 96 7.98 4.83 9.66
C SER A 96 7.24 6.06 10.19
N ILE A 97 5.92 5.95 10.42
CA ILE A 97 5.09 7.08 10.92
C ILE A 97 5.29 7.39 12.41
N LEU A 98 6.14 6.63 13.11
CA LEU A 98 6.65 7.00 14.44
C LEU A 98 7.77 8.03 14.34
N PHE A 99 8.47 8.10 13.20
CA PHE A 99 9.66 8.92 13.02
C PHE A 99 9.45 10.11 12.09
N ILE A 100 8.52 10.03 11.14
CA ILE A 100 8.25 11.08 10.16
C ILE A 100 6.73 11.32 10.01
N PRO A 101 6.32 12.53 9.57
CA PRO A 101 4.92 12.84 9.26
C PRO A 101 4.29 11.81 8.31
N VAL A 102 2.99 11.56 8.50
CA VAL A 102 2.24 10.51 7.76
C VAL A 102 2.29 10.76 6.26
N ALA A 103 2.13 12.01 5.84
CA ALA A 103 2.20 12.39 4.44
C ALA A 103 3.57 12.08 3.81
N LEU A 104 4.68 12.28 4.53
CA LEU A 104 6.02 11.99 4.03
C LEU A 104 6.31 10.49 3.99
N ALA A 105 5.87 9.75 5.01
CA ALA A 105 5.96 8.28 5.00
C ALA A 105 5.24 7.68 3.80
N ILE A 106 4.00 8.13 3.54
CA ILE A 106 3.22 7.70 2.39
C ILE A 106 3.91 8.14 1.09
N LEU A 107 4.41 9.37 0.99
CA LEU A 107 5.13 9.82 -0.21
C LEU A 107 6.32 8.93 -0.57
N VAL A 108 7.15 8.57 0.41
CA VAL A 108 8.30 7.65 0.23
C VAL A 108 7.81 6.25 -0.12
N PHE A 109 6.79 5.75 0.58
CA PHE A 109 6.19 4.46 0.34
C PHE A 109 5.67 4.30 -1.10
N TYR A 110 5.09 5.37 -1.65
CA TYR A 110 4.64 5.46 -3.03
C TYR A 110 5.78 5.60 -4.06
N ALA A 111 7.02 5.28 -3.69
CA ALA A 111 8.05 4.88 -4.65
C ALA A 111 7.80 3.46 -5.22
N TYR A 112 6.99 2.62 -4.56
CA TYR A 112 6.68 1.26 -5.01
C TYR A 112 6.15 1.19 -6.47
N PRO A 113 5.32 2.12 -6.98
CA PRO A 113 4.84 2.07 -8.36
C PRO A 113 5.96 2.25 -9.38
N LEU A 114 7.02 2.99 -9.04
CA LEU A 114 8.24 3.08 -9.85
C LEU A 114 8.92 1.71 -9.92
N MET A 115 8.99 0.97 -8.81
CA MET A 115 9.58 -0.36 -8.77
C MET A 115 8.78 -1.36 -9.61
N ILE A 116 7.44 -1.32 -9.54
CA ILE A 116 6.55 -2.13 -10.39
C ILE A 116 6.76 -1.80 -11.87
N ALA A 117 6.83 -0.50 -12.19
CA ALA A 117 7.15 -0.06 -13.54
C ALA A 117 8.48 -0.67 -13.99
N LEU A 118 9.57 -0.49 -13.22
CA LEU A 118 10.91 -1.02 -13.52
C LEU A 118 10.90 -2.53 -13.74
N TRP A 119 10.20 -3.28 -12.88
CA TRP A 119 10.03 -4.72 -13.03
C TRP A 119 9.37 -5.10 -14.35
N ALA A 120 8.35 -4.35 -14.79
CA ALA A 120 7.70 -4.58 -16.07
C ALA A 120 8.65 -4.36 -17.27
N CYS A 121 9.66 -3.50 -17.15
CA CYS A 121 10.70 -3.32 -18.18
C CYS A 121 11.71 -4.46 -18.24
N GLY A 122 12.00 -5.14 -17.13
CA GLY A 122 12.88 -6.31 -17.14
C GLY A 122 12.21 -7.52 -17.79
N THR A 123 10.89 -7.63 -17.69
CA THR A 123 10.14 -8.82 -18.14
C THR A 123 9.58 -8.69 -19.56
N ARG A 124 9.08 -7.52 -19.97
CA ARG A 124 8.83 -7.21 -21.39
C ARG A 124 10.12 -6.63 -21.94
N LYS A 125 10.65 -7.16 -23.05
CA LYS A 125 11.81 -6.63 -23.83
C LYS A 125 11.56 -5.20 -24.39
N SER A 126 11.13 -4.27 -23.55
CA SER A 126 10.79 -2.89 -23.84
C SER A 126 12.00 -2.03 -23.55
N ARG A 127 12.42 -1.23 -24.54
CA ARG A 127 13.58 -0.36 -24.39
C ARG A 127 13.29 0.74 -23.37
N PHE A 128 14.21 0.92 -22.44
CA PHE A 128 14.20 2.04 -21.50
C PHE A 128 14.29 3.35 -22.30
N SER A 129 13.24 4.18 -22.28
CA SER A 129 13.26 5.47 -22.95
C SER A 129 13.99 6.51 -22.10
N VAL A 130 14.69 7.45 -22.73
CA VAL A 130 15.28 8.62 -22.06
C VAL A 130 14.24 9.38 -21.24
N MET A 131 12.99 9.45 -21.73
CA MET A 131 11.88 10.09 -21.03
C MET A 131 11.49 9.36 -19.74
N MET A 132 11.67 8.03 -19.69
CA MET A 132 11.43 7.25 -18.46
C MET A 132 12.53 7.51 -17.44
N PHE A 133 13.78 7.57 -17.87
CA PHE A 133 14.89 7.94 -16.99
C PHE A 133 14.71 9.35 -16.43
N ALA A 134 14.34 10.32 -17.27
CA ALA A 134 14.05 11.68 -16.84
C ALA A 134 12.91 11.75 -15.81
N ALA A 135 11.82 11.01 -16.02
CA ALA A 135 10.72 10.96 -15.06
C ALA A 135 11.13 10.33 -13.71
N MET A 136 12.00 9.33 -13.72
CA MET A 136 12.55 8.75 -12.48
C MET A 136 13.46 9.73 -11.73
N VAL A 137 14.34 10.42 -12.44
CA VAL A 137 15.19 11.47 -11.85
C VAL A 137 14.33 12.58 -11.28
N LEU A 138 13.29 13.00 -11.99
CA LEU A 138 12.35 14.03 -11.52
C LEU A 138 11.60 13.57 -10.25
N ALA A 139 11.14 12.31 -10.21
CA ALA A 139 10.49 11.75 -9.03
C ALA A 139 11.44 11.72 -7.82
N PHE A 140 12.70 11.32 -8.05
CA PHE A 140 13.72 11.32 -7.00
C PHE A 140 14.02 12.75 -6.50
N CYS A 141 14.19 13.71 -7.40
CA CYS A 141 14.40 15.12 -7.03
C CYS A 141 13.22 15.68 -6.23
N GLY A 142 11.98 15.40 -6.64
CA GLY A 142 10.79 15.79 -5.88
C GLY A 142 10.80 15.19 -4.48
N LEU A 143 11.19 13.92 -4.36
CA LEU A 143 11.26 13.24 -3.07
C LEU A 143 12.34 13.84 -2.17
N VAL A 144 13.53 14.16 -2.73
CA VAL A 144 14.57 14.86 -1.98
C VAL A 144 14.07 16.20 -1.48
N ILE A 145 13.48 17.03 -2.35
CA ILE A 145 12.93 18.34 -1.97
C ILE A 145 11.89 18.18 -0.85
N ALA A 146 11.01 17.18 -0.95
CA ALA A 146 9.99 16.94 0.04
C ALA A 146 10.58 16.54 1.40
N LEU A 147 11.63 15.72 1.40
CA LEU A 147 12.25 15.21 2.62
C LEU A 147 13.19 16.20 3.29
N THR A 148 13.87 17.06 2.52
CA THR A 148 14.85 18.01 3.06
C THR A 148 14.21 19.25 3.69
N GLY A 149 12.94 19.56 3.39
CA GLY A 149 12.28 20.73 3.96
C GLY A 149 13.12 22.01 3.82
N ASP A 150 13.23 22.81 4.88
CA ASP A 150 14.00 24.06 4.86
C ASP A 150 15.52 23.85 5.03
N ASP A 151 15.97 22.74 5.61
CA ASP A 151 17.38 22.44 5.87
C ASP A 151 17.77 21.02 5.41
N LEU A 152 18.73 20.92 4.48
CA LEU A 152 19.21 19.66 3.88
C LEU A 152 19.79 18.67 4.92
N LEU A 153 20.18 19.16 6.09
CA LEU A 153 20.74 18.42 7.23
C LEU A 153 19.76 18.24 8.41
N SER A 154 18.54 18.78 8.32
CA SER A 154 17.56 18.78 9.42
C SER A 154 16.86 17.44 9.66
N VAL A 155 16.95 16.50 8.71
CA VAL A 155 16.44 15.15 8.93
C VAL A 155 17.41 14.43 9.87
N GLY A 156 17.19 14.61 11.18
CA GLY A 156 17.94 13.90 12.21
C GLY A 156 17.94 12.38 11.98
N TRP A 157 18.81 11.67 12.69
CA TRP A 157 18.96 10.21 12.53
C TRP A 157 17.63 9.45 12.52
N GLN A 158 16.70 9.83 13.41
CA GLN A 158 15.36 9.27 13.48
C GLN A 158 14.55 9.45 12.18
N GLY A 159 14.56 10.63 11.58
CA GLY A 159 13.86 10.88 10.31
C GLY A 159 14.44 10.04 9.17
N ARG A 160 15.76 9.85 9.13
CA ARG A 160 16.43 8.98 8.13
C ARG A 160 16.02 7.52 8.30
N VAL A 161 15.88 7.05 9.54
CA VAL A 161 15.34 5.72 9.84
C VAL A 161 13.90 5.60 9.33
N GLY A 162 13.04 6.59 9.60
CA GLY A 162 11.67 6.63 9.09
C GLY A 162 11.59 6.53 7.56
N ILE A 163 12.41 7.30 6.85
CA ILE A 163 12.51 7.24 5.38
C ILE A 163 12.98 5.85 4.92
N GLY A 164 14.01 5.28 5.57
CA GLY A 164 14.51 3.94 5.24
C GLY A 164 13.44 2.86 5.43
N LEU A 165 12.68 2.93 6.52
CA LEU A 165 11.56 2.02 6.79
C LEU A 165 10.46 2.13 5.74
N ALA A 166 10.02 3.35 5.39
CA ALA A 166 9.02 3.56 4.36
C ALA A 166 9.48 3.10 2.97
N ALA A 167 10.76 3.32 2.63
CA ALA A 167 11.34 2.86 1.38
C ALA A 167 11.43 1.33 1.33
N PHE A 168 11.75 0.68 2.46
CA PHE A 168 11.79 -0.78 2.50
C PHE A 168 10.37 -1.39 2.43
N ALA A 169 9.40 -0.75 3.08
CA ALA A 169 7.98 -1.10 2.92
C ALA A 169 7.54 -1.01 1.45
N ALA A 170 8.01 0.00 0.70
CA ALA A 170 7.74 0.12 -0.74
C ALA A 170 8.27 -1.07 -1.54
N VAL A 171 9.46 -1.58 -1.22
CA VAL A 171 10.05 -2.77 -1.86
C VAL A 171 9.19 -4.01 -1.57
N CYS A 172 8.77 -4.18 -0.32
CA CYS A 172 7.87 -5.26 0.09
C CYS A 172 6.54 -5.20 -0.69
N LEU A 173 5.91 -4.02 -0.77
CA LEU A 173 4.66 -3.85 -1.50
C LEU A 173 4.82 -4.10 -3.01
N ALA A 174 5.86 -3.55 -3.64
CA ALA A 174 6.12 -3.76 -5.06
C ALA A 174 6.28 -5.26 -5.38
N THR A 175 7.07 -5.96 -4.56
CA THR A 175 7.28 -7.41 -4.69
C THR A 175 5.98 -8.18 -4.47
N LEU A 176 5.23 -7.82 -3.43
CA LEU A 176 3.92 -8.39 -3.10
C LEU A 176 2.96 -8.29 -4.29
N LEU A 177 2.76 -7.09 -4.86
CA LEU A 177 1.79 -6.88 -5.93
C LEU A 177 2.18 -7.60 -7.23
N VAL A 178 3.46 -7.55 -7.61
CA VAL A 178 3.95 -8.22 -8.82
C VAL A 178 3.83 -9.75 -8.72
N LEU A 179 4.15 -10.32 -7.57
CA LEU A 179 4.02 -11.76 -7.37
C LEU A 179 2.55 -12.18 -7.22
N SER A 180 1.72 -11.36 -6.59
CA SER A 180 0.28 -11.60 -6.46
C SER A 180 -0.41 -11.60 -7.81
N GLU A 181 -0.07 -10.68 -8.72
CA GLU A 181 -0.63 -10.65 -10.08
C GLU A 181 -0.43 -12.00 -10.80
N LYS A 182 0.75 -12.60 -10.71
CA LYS A 182 1.03 -13.92 -11.30
C LYS A 182 0.22 -15.06 -10.68
N VAL A 183 -0.14 -14.96 -9.41
CA VAL A 183 -1.00 -15.95 -8.75
C VAL A 183 -2.47 -15.74 -9.15
N LEU A 184 -2.92 -14.48 -9.23
CA LEU A 184 -4.27 -14.10 -9.65
C LEU A 184 -4.59 -14.50 -11.10
N GLU A 185 -3.59 -14.59 -11.98
CA GLU A 185 -3.77 -15.14 -13.33
C GLU A 185 -4.32 -16.58 -13.34
N LYS A 186 -4.12 -17.34 -12.26
CA LYS A 186 -4.43 -18.78 -12.19
C LYS A 186 -5.43 -19.14 -11.10
N GLN A 187 -5.62 -18.27 -10.12
CA GLN A 187 -6.25 -18.61 -8.85
C GLN A 187 -7.28 -17.55 -8.46
N ASN A 188 -8.32 -17.96 -7.73
CA ASN A 188 -9.35 -17.03 -7.26
C ASN A 188 -8.76 -16.06 -6.23
N ILE A 189 -9.06 -14.76 -6.38
CA ILE A 189 -8.63 -13.69 -5.49
C ILE A 189 -8.91 -13.97 -4.01
N ASN A 190 -10.11 -14.46 -3.67
CA ASN A 190 -10.49 -14.72 -2.28
C ASN A 190 -9.65 -15.84 -1.66
N VAL A 191 -9.32 -16.89 -2.45
CA VAL A 191 -8.50 -18.01 -1.98
C VAL A 191 -7.05 -17.59 -1.81
N MET A 192 -6.50 -16.82 -2.76
CA MET A 192 -5.15 -16.24 -2.64
C MET A 192 -5.04 -15.37 -1.39
N MET A 193 -5.97 -14.43 -1.23
CA MET A 193 -5.99 -13.51 -0.09
C MET A 193 -6.20 -14.26 1.23
N PHE A 194 -6.96 -15.35 1.25
CA PHE A 194 -7.16 -16.15 2.46
C PHE A 194 -5.85 -16.77 2.96
N TYR A 195 -5.10 -17.45 2.09
CA TYR A 195 -3.80 -18.02 2.48
C TYR A 195 -2.76 -16.94 2.83
N MET A 196 -2.76 -15.84 2.09
CA MET A 196 -1.91 -14.68 2.37
C MET A 196 -2.20 -14.09 3.76
N LEU A 197 -3.48 -13.86 4.09
CA LEU A 197 -3.88 -13.33 5.38
C LEU A 197 -3.70 -14.33 6.52
N LEU A 198 -3.84 -15.64 6.26
CA LEU A 198 -3.57 -16.66 7.26
C LEU A 198 -2.10 -16.61 7.71
N SER A 199 -1.17 -16.53 6.75
CA SER A 199 0.26 -16.37 7.04
C SER A 199 0.58 -15.02 7.71
N ALA A 200 0.03 -13.91 7.18
CA ALA A 200 0.24 -12.59 7.75
C ALA A 200 -0.26 -12.50 9.19
N THR A 201 -1.49 -12.96 9.45
CA THR A 201 -2.09 -12.97 10.79
C THR A 201 -1.32 -13.88 11.74
N GLY A 202 -0.90 -15.07 11.29
CA GLY A 202 -0.08 -15.97 12.10
C GLY A 202 1.26 -15.33 12.48
N THR A 203 1.92 -14.68 11.53
CA THR A 203 3.20 -13.97 11.76
C THR A 203 3.02 -12.80 12.74
N VAL A 204 2.00 -11.97 12.52
CA VAL A 204 1.65 -10.85 13.41
C VAL A 204 1.32 -11.36 14.81
N LEU A 205 0.56 -12.44 14.94
CA LEU A 205 0.19 -13.00 16.24
C LEU A 205 1.42 -13.49 17.01
N VAL A 206 2.36 -14.16 16.35
CA VAL A 206 3.63 -14.56 16.96
C VAL A 206 4.42 -13.33 17.43
N ILE A 207 4.56 -12.30 16.58
CA ILE A 207 5.29 -11.08 16.93
C ILE A 207 4.62 -10.35 18.11
N SER A 208 3.29 -10.16 18.03
CA SER A 208 2.53 -9.35 18.97
C SER A 208 2.24 -10.03 20.31
N VAL A 209 2.26 -11.37 20.37
CA VAL A 209 1.99 -12.10 21.62
C VAL A 209 3.27 -12.65 22.25
N ALA A 210 4.26 -13.06 21.44
CA ALA A 210 5.46 -13.72 21.95
C ALA A 210 6.68 -12.80 22.05
N VAL A 211 6.72 -11.67 21.33
CA VAL A 211 7.94 -10.83 21.23
C VAL A 211 7.77 -9.45 21.87
N PHE A 212 6.61 -8.82 21.72
CA PHE A 212 6.38 -7.45 22.18
C PHE A 212 5.14 -7.32 23.05
N GLU A 213 5.15 -6.37 23.97
CA GLU A 213 3.96 -6.01 24.75
C GLU A 213 2.95 -5.26 23.88
N LEU A 214 1.66 -5.53 24.13
CA LEU A 214 0.56 -4.86 23.44
C LEU A 214 0.11 -3.65 24.24
N HIS A 215 0.22 -2.47 23.66
CA HIS A 215 -0.33 -1.25 24.23
C HIS A 215 -1.65 -0.91 23.54
N TRP A 216 -2.69 -0.76 24.34
CA TRP A 216 -4.05 -0.47 23.90
C TRP A 216 -4.38 1.01 24.06
N PRO A 217 -5.35 1.54 23.31
CA PRO A 217 -5.75 2.94 23.45
C PRO A 217 -6.32 3.23 24.85
N GLU A 218 -5.97 4.39 25.39
CA GLU A 218 -6.39 4.84 26.73
C GLU A 218 -7.77 5.53 26.73
N SER A 219 -8.30 5.89 25.56
CA SER A 219 -9.52 6.68 25.43
C SER A 219 -10.48 6.14 24.36
N SER A 220 -11.75 6.51 24.45
CA SER A 220 -12.77 6.17 23.44
C SER A 220 -12.40 6.68 22.04
N LYS A 221 -11.72 7.84 21.96
CA LYS A 221 -11.21 8.37 20.69
C LYS A 221 -10.11 7.47 20.12
N GLY A 222 -9.22 6.97 20.97
CA GLY A 222 -8.19 6.02 20.57
C GLY A 222 -8.76 4.68 20.09
N TRP A 223 -9.81 4.17 20.74
CA TRP A 223 -10.51 2.96 20.28
C TRP A 223 -11.25 3.16 18.96
N LEU A 224 -11.89 4.33 18.77
CA LEU A 224 -12.49 4.69 17.48
C LEU A 224 -11.43 4.78 16.37
N ALA A 225 -10.26 5.34 16.69
CA ALA A 225 -9.15 5.44 15.75
C ALA A 225 -8.58 4.05 15.38
N LEU A 226 -8.39 3.17 16.38
CA LEU A 226 -7.92 1.81 16.19
C LEU A 226 -8.89 0.97 15.34
N THR A 227 -10.18 1.00 15.68
CA THR A 227 -11.21 0.24 14.94
C THR A 227 -11.45 0.82 13.55
N GLY A 228 -11.44 2.16 13.42
CA GLY A 228 -11.48 2.84 12.13
C GLY A 228 -10.29 2.48 11.25
N SER A 229 -9.06 2.47 11.78
CA SER A 229 -7.88 1.99 11.05
C SER A 229 -8.05 0.55 10.58
N ALA A 230 -8.54 -0.35 11.44
CA ALA A 230 -8.78 -1.74 11.04
C ALA A 230 -9.79 -1.86 9.89
N GLY A 231 -10.92 -1.13 9.97
CA GLY A 231 -11.93 -1.12 8.90
C GLY A 231 -11.40 -0.55 7.59
N PHE A 232 -10.69 0.58 7.64
CA PHE A 232 -10.07 1.19 6.46
C PHE A 232 -8.97 0.32 5.87
N TYR A 233 -8.19 -0.38 6.70
CA TYR A 233 -7.19 -1.33 6.24
C TYR A 233 -7.80 -2.52 5.48
N VAL A 234 -8.90 -3.08 5.99
CA VAL A 234 -9.66 -4.14 5.30
C VAL A 234 -10.13 -3.65 3.94
N ALA A 235 -10.78 -2.48 3.90
CA ALA A 235 -11.28 -1.89 2.66
C ALA A 235 -10.13 -1.63 1.66
N ALA A 236 -9.07 -0.96 2.09
CA ALA A 236 -7.93 -0.60 1.26
C ALA A 236 -7.30 -1.84 0.63
N THR A 237 -6.96 -2.84 1.45
CA THR A 237 -6.24 -4.02 0.99
C THR A 237 -7.11 -4.88 0.08
N PHE A 238 -8.40 -5.07 0.43
CA PHE A 238 -9.33 -5.80 -0.44
C PHE A 238 -9.50 -5.12 -1.80
N LEU A 239 -9.71 -3.80 -1.81
CA LEU A 239 -9.87 -3.02 -3.03
C LEU A 239 -8.59 -2.99 -3.88
N LEU A 240 -7.42 -2.93 -3.25
CA LEU A 240 -6.12 -2.98 -3.91
C LEU A 240 -5.97 -4.28 -4.70
N PHE A 241 -6.12 -5.44 -4.04
CA PHE A 241 -6.01 -6.73 -4.72
C PHE A 241 -7.12 -6.94 -5.75
N ARG A 242 -8.32 -6.41 -5.51
CA ARG A 242 -9.40 -6.43 -6.49
C ARG A 242 -9.07 -5.62 -7.73
N ALA A 243 -8.41 -4.47 -7.58
CA ALA A 243 -7.92 -3.68 -8.70
C ALA A 243 -6.82 -4.45 -9.45
N VAL A 244 -5.86 -5.08 -8.76
CA VAL A 244 -4.82 -5.91 -9.40
C VAL A 244 -5.44 -7.04 -10.22
N ASP A 245 -6.45 -7.74 -9.70
CA ASP A 245 -7.17 -8.81 -10.42
C ASP A 245 -7.94 -8.31 -11.67
N LEU A 246 -8.42 -7.06 -11.63
CA LEU A 246 -9.22 -6.48 -12.71
C LEU A 246 -8.38 -5.82 -13.81
N VAL A 247 -7.32 -5.10 -13.45
CA VAL A 247 -6.54 -4.24 -14.36
C VAL A 247 -5.02 -4.45 -14.31
N GLY A 248 -4.53 -5.36 -13.47
CA GLY A 248 -3.10 -5.67 -13.31
C GLY A 248 -2.38 -4.75 -12.33
N SER A 249 -1.20 -5.15 -11.88
CA SER A 249 -0.45 -4.45 -10.82
C SER A 249 0.01 -3.06 -11.26
N LEU A 250 0.48 -2.93 -12.50
CA LEU A 250 0.96 -1.67 -13.05
C LEU A 250 -0.16 -0.62 -13.07
N GLN A 251 -1.31 -0.93 -13.68
CA GLN A 251 -2.42 0.02 -13.81
C GLN A 251 -3.02 0.41 -12.46
N THR A 252 -3.15 -0.56 -11.54
CA THR A 252 -3.54 -0.30 -10.15
C THR A 252 -2.59 0.71 -9.50
N ALA A 253 -1.27 0.47 -9.59
CA ALA A 253 -0.26 1.36 -9.02
C ALA A 253 -0.26 2.78 -9.63
N ILE A 254 -0.78 2.96 -10.86
CA ILE A 254 -0.96 4.30 -11.46
C ILE A 254 -2.01 5.11 -10.73
N ILE A 255 -3.14 4.46 -10.46
CA ILE A 255 -4.30 5.13 -9.86
C ILE A 255 -4.07 5.29 -8.36
N ASP A 256 -3.49 4.27 -7.74
CA ASP A 256 -3.16 4.26 -6.32
C ASP A 256 -2.10 5.32 -5.97
N ASN A 257 -1.28 5.77 -6.93
CA ASN A 257 -0.34 6.90 -6.77
C ASN A 257 -1.01 8.26 -6.43
N THR A 258 -2.34 8.31 -6.34
CA THR A 258 -3.08 9.45 -5.78
C THR A 258 -3.06 9.48 -4.24
N SER A 259 -2.72 8.38 -3.56
CA SER A 259 -2.69 8.29 -2.10
C SER A 259 -1.84 9.34 -1.37
N PRO A 260 -0.65 9.76 -1.85
CA PRO A 260 0.10 10.82 -1.20
C PRO A 260 -0.71 12.13 -1.11
N ILE A 261 -1.56 12.41 -2.10
CA ILE A 261 -2.45 13.58 -2.10
C ILE A 261 -3.47 13.46 -0.96
N TRP A 262 -4.13 12.30 -0.85
CA TRP A 262 -5.09 12.03 0.22
C TRP A 262 -4.43 12.05 1.60
N ALA A 263 -3.22 11.51 1.72
CA ALA A 263 -2.45 11.53 2.95
C ALA A 263 -2.08 12.95 3.40
N MET A 264 -1.72 13.84 2.46
CA MET A 264 -1.47 15.26 2.77
C MET A 264 -2.75 15.95 3.26
N ILE A 265 -3.87 15.77 2.56
CA ILE A 265 -5.16 16.37 2.93
C ILE A 265 -5.63 15.87 4.31
N LEU A 266 -5.60 14.56 4.52
CA LEU A 266 -6.06 13.95 5.76
C LEU A 266 -5.09 14.19 6.91
N GLY A 267 -3.78 14.19 6.66
CA GLY A 267 -2.77 14.56 7.66
C GLY A 267 -2.95 15.99 8.14
N PHE A 268 -3.29 16.92 7.23
CA PHE A 268 -3.63 18.28 7.61
C PHE A 268 -4.92 18.35 8.45
N ILE A 269 -6.02 17.79 7.95
CA ILE A 269 -7.35 17.93 8.58
C ILE A 269 -7.45 17.18 9.91
N VAL A 270 -6.91 15.95 9.99
CA VAL A 270 -7.11 15.05 11.12
C VAL A 270 -6.00 15.15 12.15
N LEU A 271 -4.74 15.28 11.69
CA LEU A 271 -3.56 15.28 12.57
C LEU A 271 -3.02 16.68 12.84
N GLY A 272 -3.52 17.72 12.14
CA GLY A 272 -2.96 19.06 12.21
C GLY A 272 -1.51 19.14 11.70
N GLN A 273 -1.10 18.21 10.82
CA GLN A 273 0.26 18.20 10.26
C GLN A 273 0.39 19.27 9.18
N TRP A 274 1.05 20.37 9.53
CA TRP A 274 1.41 21.41 8.58
C TRP A 274 2.67 21.01 7.81
N LEU A 275 2.55 20.98 6.48
CA LEU A 275 3.69 20.82 5.59
C LEU A 275 4.16 22.19 5.12
N ASN A 276 5.48 22.41 5.09
CA ASN A 276 6.03 23.64 4.53
C ASN A 276 5.89 23.66 3.00
N VAL A 277 6.07 24.84 2.39
CA VAL A 277 5.91 25.02 0.95
C VAL A 277 6.80 24.07 0.16
N ARG A 278 8.04 23.85 0.62
CA ARG A 278 9.00 22.93 -0.02
C ARG A 278 8.52 21.48 0.01
N GLN A 279 7.99 21.02 1.14
CA GLN A 279 7.40 19.68 1.29
C GLN A 279 6.26 19.46 0.29
N VAL A 280 5.35 20.42 0.20
CA VAL A 280 4.23 20.36 -0.74
C VAL A 280 4.73 20.37 -2.19
N THR A 281 5.65 21.28 -2.54
CA THR A 281 6.21 21.34 -3.89
C THR A 281 6.92 20.03 -4.28
N GLY A 282 7.77 19.50 -3.41
CA GLY A 282 8.46 18.23 -3.64
C GLY A 282 7.50 17.05 -3.78
N ALA A 283 6.46 16.98 -2.94
CA ALA A 283 5.44 15.95 -3.02
C ALA A 283 4.68 16.01 -4.36
N VAL A 284 4.27 17.21 -4.78
CA VAL A 284 3.60 17.41 -6.07
C VAL A 284 4.50 17.00 -7.24
N ILE A 285 5.77 17.42 -7.25
CA ILE A 285 6.73 17.02 -8.29
C ILE A 285 6.86 15.50 -8.36
N THR A 286 6.99 14.85 -7.20
CA THR A 286 7.12 13.38 -7.10
C THR A 286 5.92 12.68 -7.70
N VAL A 287 4.70 13.06 -7.26
CA VAL A 287 3.45 12.44 -7.72
C VAL A 287 3.29 12.62 -9.23
N VAL A 288 3.50 13.83 -9.75
CA VAL A 288 3.40 14.13 -11.18
C VAL A 288 4.43 13.33 -11.99
N ALA A 289 5.67 13.23 -11.51
CA ALA A 289 6.72 12.49 -12.19
C ALA A 289 6.44 10.98 -12.24
N VAL A 290 5.94 10.40 -11.14
CA VAL A 290 5.52 8.99 -11.09
C VAL A 290 4.35 8.76 -12.05
N MET A 291 3.33 9.63 -12.05
CA MET A 291 2.20 9.55 -12.98
C MET A 291 2.65 9.62 -14.45
N LEU A 292 3.58 10.52 -14.78
CA LEU A 292 4.14 10.66 -16.12
C LEU A 292 4.88 9.38 -16.54
N LEU A 293 5.76 8.85 -15.70
CA LEU A 293 6.50 7.61 -15.98
C LEU A 293 5.54 6.45 -16.29
N GLN A 294 4.52 6.33 -15.46
CA GLN A 294 3.51 5.30 -15.55
C GLN A 294 2.65 5.43 -16.81
N TRP A 295 2.23 6.65 -17.17
CA TRP A 295 1.51 6.89 -18.41
C TRP A 295 2.36 6.50 -19.62
N LEU A 296 3.64 6.88 -19.65
CA LEU A 296 4.56 6.49 -20.72
C LEU A 296 4.71 4.96 -20.86
N ARG A 297 4.38 4.19 -19.82
CA ARG A 297 4.43 2.72 -19.82
C ARG A 297 3.10 2.04 -20.01
N ARG A 298 1.99 2.77 -20.04
CA ARG A 298 0.69 2.16 -20.32
C ARG A 298 0.77 1.45 -21.68
N PRO A 299 0.49 0.15 -21.77
CA PRO A 299 0.43 -0.52 -23.05
C PRO A 299 -0.62 0.19 -23.91
N LYS A 300 -0.23 0.66 -25.10
CA LYS A 300 -1.20 1.22 -26.05
C LYS A 300 -2.23 0.13 -26.36
N PRO A 301 -3.55 0.41 -26.22
CA PRO A 301 -4.54 -0.55 -26.67
C PRO A 301 -4.32 -0.80 -28.16
N VAL A 302 -4.14 -2.08 -28.51
CA VAL A 302 -4.16 -2.55 -29.90
C VAL A 302 -5.62 -2.64 -30.34
#